data_AF-A0A924P1J8-F1
#
_entry.id   AF-A0A924P1J8-F1
#
_cell.length_a   1.000
_cell.length_b   1.000
_cell.length_c   1.000
_cell.angle_alpha   90.00
_cell.angle_beta   90.00
_cell.angle_gamma   90.00
#
_symmetry.space_group_name_H-M   'P 1'
#
loop_
_entity.id
_entity.type
_entity.pdbx_description
1 polymer ?
#
loop_
_entity_poly.entity_id
_entity_poly.type
_entity_poly.pdbx_seq_one_letter_code
_entity_poly.pdbx_strand_id
1 'polypeptide(L)'
;MVVKKSVTGFIISVCSILFSCAHSDKAIKTTAKPKNSTDMLPGPYETKSTKNFSKVTGWQNGAMPIAPAGFTVTKFAEGLEHPRWIYVGSNGDVFVAESNTILKGLLKFGAKISRK
;
A
#
# COMPACT_ATOMS: atom_id res chain seq x y z
N MET A 1 -65.86 -12.00 -6.92
CA MET A 1 -65.82 -13.48 -6.97
C MET A 1 -64.35 -13.90 -7.10
N VAL A 2 -63.70 -14.14 -5.96
CA VAL A 2 -62.30 -14.57 -5.86
C VAL A 2 -62.29 -15.72 -4.87
N VAL A 3 -61.99 -16.93 -5.34
CA VAL A 3 -61.81 -18.11 -4.49
C VAL A 3 -60.40 -18.62 -4.73
N LYS A 4 -59.48 -18.26 -3.82
CA LYS A 4 -58.16 -18.89 -3.71
C LYS A 4 -58.31 -20.13 -2.84
N LYS A 5 -57.91 -21.28 -3.37
CA LYS A 5 -57.98 -22.57 -2.67
C LYS A 5 -56.90 -22.66 -1.59
N SER A 6 -57.36 -23.18 -0.46
CA SER A 6 -56.70 -23.53 0.79
C SER A 6 -55.81 -24.77 0.67
N VAL A 7 -54.88 -24.94 1.63
CA VAL A 7 -54.43 -26.19 2.34
C VAL A 7 -53.02 -25.91 2.93
N THR A 8 -52.88 -25.48 4.20
CA THR A 8 -52.62 -26.28 5.43
C THR A 8 -51.44 -27.26 5.25
N GLY A 9 -50.22 -27.07 5.74
CA GLY A 9 -49.80 -26.89 7.13
C GLY A 9 -49.31 -28.24 7.69
N PHE A 10 -48.00 -28.43 7.94
CA PHE A 10 -47.48 -29.53 8.76
C PHE A 10 -46.13 -29.15 9.39
N ILE A 11 -46.18 -28.85 10.68
CA ILE A 11 -45.05 -28.72 11.60
C ILE A 11 -44.80 -30.12 12.15
N ILE A 12 -43.60 -30.69 11.95
CA ILE A 12 -43.14 -31.82 12.76
C ILE A 12 -41.70 -31.55 13.21
N SER A 13 -41.62 -31.21 14.49
CA SER A 13 -40.48 -31.39 15.39
C SER A 13 -40.20 -32.89 15.56
N VAL A 14 -38.97 -33.34 15.33
CA VAL A 14 -38.47 -34.61 15.92
C VAL A 14 -37.05 -34.42 16.43
N CYS A 15 -36.94 -34.77 17.70
CA CYS A 15 -35.82 -34.76 18.62
C CYS A 15 -34.90 -35.98 18.41
N SER A 16 -33.63 -35.82 18.78
CA SER A 16 -32.70 -36.86 19.26
C SER A 16 -32.34 -38.04 18.35
N ILE A 17 -31.17 -37.95 17.71
CA ILE A 17 -30.29 -39.10 17.51
C ILE A 17 -28.90 -38.72 18.05
N LEU A 18 -28.63 -39.15 19.28
CA LEU A 18 -27.31 -39.25 19.87
C LEU A 18 -26.63 -40.49 19.27
N PHE A 19 -25.65 -40.31 18.39
CA PHE A 19 -24.62 -41.31 18.13
C PHE A 19 -23.29 -40.78 18.64
N SER A 20 -22.89 -41.33 19.78
CA SER A 20 -21.57 -41.20 20.38
C SER A 20 -20.55 -41.89 19.48
N CYS A 21 -19.64 -41.13 18.87
CA CYS A 21 -18.37 -41.67 18.41
C CYS A 21 -17.35 -41.49 19.55
N ALA A 22 -17.13 -42.54 20.32
CA ALA A 22 -15.98 -42.63 21.21
C ALA A 22 -14.71 -42.76 20.35
N HIS A 23 -14.05 -41.64 20.05
CA HIS A 23 -12.69 -41.64 19.55
C HIS A 23 -11.75 -41.61 20.75
N SER A 24 -11.04 -42.72 20.98
CA SER A 24 -9.96 -42.78 21.96
C SER A 24 -8.77 -42.00 21.43
N ASP A 25 -8.71 -40.70 21.72
CA ASP A 25 -7.51 -39.91 21.52
C ASP A 25 -6.47 -40.31 22.59
N LYS A 26 -5.62 -41.27 22.24
CA LYS A 26 -4.34 -41.42 22.95
C LYS A 26 -3.51 -40.19 22.61
N ALA A 27 -3.60 -39.19 23.48
CA ALA A 27 -2.72 -38.03 23.46
C ALA A 27 -1.26 -38.49 23.68
N ILE A 28 -0.53 -38.73 22.58
CA ILE A 28 0.92 -38.71 22.62
C ILE A 28 1.30 -37.26 22.88
N LYS A 29 1.57 -36.96 24.15
CA LYS A 29 2.16 -35.69 24.57
C LYS A 29 3.62 -35.67 24.14
N THR A 30 3.87 -35.62 22.83
CA THR A 30 5.15 -35.15 22.32
C THR A 30 5.20 -33.68 22.69
N THR A 31 5.94 -33.35 23.75
CA THR A 31 6.43 -32.01 24.02
C THR A 31 7.37 -31.57 22.89
N ALA A 32 6.83 -31.37 21.70
CA ALA A 32 7.41 -30.43 20.75
C ALA A 32 7.07 -29.05 21.31
N LYS A 33 8.01 -28.49 22.10
CA LYS A 33 8.00 -27.09 22.47
C LYS A 33 7.75 -26.29 21.18
N PRO A 34 6.66 -25.49 21.06
CA PRO A 34 6.57 -24.59 19.93
C PRO A 34 7.81 -23.71 20.02
N LYS A 35 8.67 -23.80 19.01
CA LYS A 35 9.80 -22.90 18.87
C LYS A 35 9.20 -21.57 18.42
N ASN A 36 8.56 -20.89 19.37
CA ASN A 36 8.33 -19.46 19.27
C ASN A 36 9.72 -18.84 19.38
N SER A 37 10.46 -18.81 18.27
CA SER A 37 11.44 -17.75 18.07
C SER A 37 10.61 -16.48 18.06
N THR A 38 10.38 -15.93 19.24
CA THR A 38 10.08 -14.51 19.38
C THR A 38 11.31 -13.82 18.82
N ASP A 39 11.31 -13.62 17.50
CA ASP A 39 12.21 -12.72 16.82
C ASP A 39 12.14 -11.42 17.62
N MET A 40 13.24 -11.12 18.33
CA MET A 40 13.36 -9.91 19.13
C MET A 40 13.48 -8.75 18.16
N LEU A 41 12.35 -8.34 17.59
CA LEU A 41 12.28 -7.07 16.90
C LEU A 41 12.39 -5.96 17.94
N PRO A 42 13.18 -4.91 17.65
CA PRO A 42 13.21 -3.73 18.51
C PRO A 42 11.79 -3.20 18.67
N GLY A 43 11.53 -2.64 19.85
CA GLY A 43 10.23 -2.03 20.14
C GLY A 43 9.91 -0.93 19.11
N PRO A 44 8.63 -0.67 18.81
CA PRO A 44 8.27 0.47 17.99
C PRO A 44 8.95 1.75 18.50
N TYR A 45 9.63 2.47 17.60
CA TYR A 45 10.35 3.73 17.89
C TYR A 45 11.58 3.64 18.82
N GLU A 46 12.23 2.48 18.92
CA GLU A 46 13.45 2.30 19.75
C GLU A 46 14.59 3.28 19.38
N THR A 47 14.70 3.68 18.12
CA THR A 47 15.64 4.70 17.65
C THR A 47 14.94 5.88 16.98
N LYS A 48 15.56 7.05 16.99
CA LYS A 48 15.09 8.21 16.22
C LYS A 48 15.16 7.93 14.72
N SER A 49 14.17 8.42 13.97
CA SER A 49 14.17 8.34 12.51
C SER A 49 15.29 9.19 11.91
N THR A 50 16.07 8.59 11.01
CA THR A 50 17.01 9.33 10.15
C THR A 50 16.37 9.65 8.81
N LYS A 51 16.77 10.78 8.20
CA LYS A 51 16.31 11.21 6.88
C LYS A 51 17.53 11.49 6.00
N ASN A 52 17.56 10.89 4.81
CA ASN A 52 18.57 11.16 3.80
C ASN A 52 17.87 11.65 2.52
N PHE A 53 17.95 12.95 2.26
CA PHE A 53 17.31 13.55 1.08
C PHE A 53 18.28 13.59 -0.09
N SER A 54 17.82 13.19 -1.27
CA SER A 54 18.60 13.33 -2.50
C SER A 54 18.84 14.80 -2.82
N LYS A 55 20.08 15.15 -3.17
CA LYS A 55 20.40 16.44 -3.77
C LYS A 55 20.08 16.39 -5.25
N VAL A 56 19.08 17.16 -5.69
CA VAL A 56 18.74 17.26 -7.11
C VAL A 56 19.77 18.16 -7.79
N THR A 57 20.62 17.57 -8.64
CA THR A 57 21.52 18.32 -9.52
C THR A 57 20.90 18.35 -10.90
N GLY A 58 20.55 19.55 -11.38
CA GLY A 58 20.10 19.73 -12.76
C GLY A 58 21.20 19.39 -13.77
N TRP A 59 20.82 19.28 -15.04
CA TRP A 59 21.77 19.04 -16.13
C TRP A 59 22.76 20.21 -16.29
N GLN A 60 24.05 19.90 -16.43
CA GLN A 60 25.10 20.90 -16.64
C GLN A 60 25.04 21.41 -18.09
N ASN A 61 25.17 22.72 -18.31
CA ASN A 61 25.32 23.34 -19.65
C ASN A 61 24.31 22.89 -20.71
N GLY A 62 23.04 22.69 -20.33
CA GLY A 62 22.01 22.23 -21.27
C GLY A 62 22.21 20.79 -21.76
N ALA A 63 23.03 19.99 -21.08
CA ALA A 63 23.19 18.57 -21.36
C ALA A 63 21.82 17.86 -21.36
N MET A 64 21.68 16.84 -22.22
CA MET A 64 20.47 16.03 -22.33
C MET A 64 20.84 14.54 -22.30
N PRO A 65 19.91 13.65 -21.90
CA PRO A 65 20.09 12.21 -21.97
C PRO A 65 20.35 11.77 -23.41
N ILE A 66 21.28 10.83 -23.58
CA ILE A 66 21.53 10.21 -24.87
C ILE A 66 20.45 9.17 -25.12
N ALA A 67 19.70 9.35 -26.21
CA ALA A 67 18.68 8.41 -26.63
C ALA A 67 19.30 7.20 -27.34
N PRO A 68 18.70 6.01 -27.24
CA PRO A 68 19.05 4.88 -28.11
C PRO A 68 18.81 5.21 -29.59
N ALA A 69 19.44 4.45 -30.50
CA ALA A 69 19.24 4.62 -31.93
C ALA A 69 17.75 4.51 -32.32
N GLY A 70 17.27 5.42 -33.16
CA GLY A 70 15.86 5.51 -33.57
C GLY A 70 14.96 6.32 -32.62
N PHE A 71 15.50 6.85 -31.52
CA PHE A 71 14.76 7.71 -30.58
C PHE A 71 15.37 9.12 -30.52
N THR A 72 14.51 10.09 -30.20
CA THR A 72 14.91 11.47 -29.94
C THR A 72 14.40 11.88 -28.57
N VAL A 73 15.27 12.49 -27.76
CA VAL A 73 14.89 13.07 -26.46
C VAL A 73 14.71 14.57 -26.65
N THR A 74 13.52 15.07 -26.29
CA THR A 74 13.19 16.51 -26.31
C THR A 74 12.73 16.93 -24.93
N LYS A 75 13.16 18.10 -24.46
CA LYS A 75 12.64 18.68 -23.22
C LYS A 75 11.20 19.14 -23.45
N PHE A 76 10.26 18.55 -22.69
CA PHE A 76 8.84 18.88 -22.78
C PHE A 76 8.46 20.08 -21.89
N ALA A 77 8.93 20.09 -20.64
CA ALA A 77 8.70 21.16 -19.67
C ALA A 77 9.89 21.27 -18.70
N GLU A 78 10.02 22.42 -18.04
CA GLU A 78 11.00 22.69 -16.98
C GLU A 78 10.39 23.54 -15.87
N GLY A 79 11.11 23.69 -14.75
CA GLY A 79 10.65 24.48 -13.60
C GLY A 79 9.62 23.78 -12.70
N LEU A 80 9.47 22.46 -12.84
CA LEU A 80 8.59 21.64 -11.99
C LEU A 80 9.29 21.22 -10.70
N GLU A 81 8.55 21.27 -9.59
CA GLU A 81 8.99 20.95 -8.24
C GLU A 81 8.59 19.52 -7.87
N HIS A 82 9.58 18.63 -7.78
CA HIS A 82 9.38 17.21 -7.46
C HIS A 82 8.24 16.53 -8.26
N PRO A 83 8.27 16.57 -9.61
CA PRO A 83 7.26 15.91 -10.42
C PRO A 83 7.33 14.38 -10.23
N ARG A 84 6.16 13.72 -10.11
CA ARG A 84 6.06 12.28 -9.87
C ARG A 84 5.24 11.56 -10.92
N TRP A 85 3.96 11.88 -11.01
CA TRP A 85 3.00 11.22 -11.90
C TRP A 85 2.61 12.16 -13.03
N ILE A 86 2.41 11.58 -14.20
CA ILE A 86 1.98 12.28 -15.41
C ILE A 86 0.72 11.58 -15.91
N TYR A 87 -0.29 12.36 -16.32
CA TYR A 87 -1.51 11.86 -16.93
C TYR A 87 -1.84 12.67 -18.17
N VAL A 88 -2.15 11.98 -19.27
CA VAL A 88 -2.56 12.62 -20.53
C VAL A 88 -4.07 12.50 -20.65
N GLY A 89 -4.75 13.64 -20.68
CA GLY A 89 -6.20 13.72 -20.86
C GLY A 89 -6.62 13.37 -22.29
N SER A 90 -7.89 13.03 -22.48
CA SER A 90 -8.46 12.75 -23.81
C SER A 90 -8.45 13.97 -24.74
N ASN A 91 -8.31 15.18 -24.20
CA ASN A 91 -8.15 16.44 -24.93
C ASN A 91 -6.67 16.75 -25.28
N GLY A 92 -5.73 15.90 -24.87
CA GLY A 92 -4.29 16.10 -25.09
C GLY A 92 -3.57 16.91 -24.01
N ASP A 93 -4.28 17.39 -22.98
CA ASP A 93 -3.64 18.08 -21.86
C ASP A 93 -2.76 17.11 -21.06
N VAL A 94 -1.61 17.61 -20.61
CA VAL A 94 -0.67 16.84 -19.78
C VAL A 94 -0.71 17.38 -18.36
N PHE A 95 -1.26 16.58 -17.45
CA PHE A 95 -1.30 16.88 -16.03
C PHE A 95 -0.07 16.28 -15.35
N VAL A 96 0.61 17.07 -14.52
CA VAL A 96 1.77 16.63 -13.74
C VAL A 96 1.49 16.82 -12.25
N ALA A 97 1.71 15.77 -11.46
CA ALA A 97 1.60 15.82 -10.01
C ALA A 97 2.95 16.20 -9.38
N GLU A 98 2.99 17.36 -8.73
CA GLU A 98 4.11 17.85 -7.93
C GLU A 98 3.96 17.42 -6.47
N SER A 99 4.99 16.80 -5.92
CA SER A 99 4.98 16.36 -4.52
C SER A 99 5.60 17.38 -3.59
N ASN A 100 4.98 17.59 -2.43
CA ASN A 100 5.52 18.46 -1.41
C ASN A 100 5.58 17.77 -0.06
N THR A 101 6.73 17.86 0.61
CA THR A 101 6.87 17.44 2.00
C THR A 101 6.53 18.62 2.89
N ILE A 102 5.56 18.48 3.78
CA ILE A 102 5.25 19.52 4.78
C ILE A 102 6.40 19.58 5.80
N LEU A 103 7.34 20.48 5.56
CA LEU A 103 8.38 20.84 6.51
C LEU A 103 7.83 21.92 7.46
N LYS A 104 8.07 21.75 8.75
CA LYS A 104 7.67 22.73 9.78
C LYS A 104 8.83 23.67 10.13
N GLY A 105 8.51 24.93 10.41
CA GLY A 105 9.43 25.92 10.97
C GLY A 105 10.74 26.08 10.21
N LEU A 106 11.86 26.05 10.94
CA LEU A 106 13.22 26.26 10.44
C LEU A 106 13.60 25.30 9.30
N LEU A 107 13.09 24.06 9.32
CA LEU A 107 13.37 23.08 8.27
C LEU A 107 12.78 23.49 6.92
N LYS A 108 11.62 24.17 6.91
CA LYS A 108 11.02 24.71 5.68
C LYS A 108 11.88 25.82 5.08
N PHE A 109 12.42 26.67 5.95
CA PHE A 109 13.29 27.77 5.55
C PHE A 109 14.65 27.26 5.04
N GLY A 110 15.28 26.32 5.76
CA GLY A 110 16.51 25.67 5.33
C GLY A 110 16.34 24.92 4.00
N ALA A 111 15.23 24.19 3.82
CA ALA A 111 14.93 23.56 2.54
C ALA A 111 14.66 24.57 1.41
N LYS A 112 14.13 25.76 1.71
CA LYS A 112 13.92 26.84 0.72
C LYS A 112 15.24 27.50 0.32
N ILE A 113 16.17 27.67 1.26
CA ILE A 113 17.50 28.25 0.99
C ILE A 113 18.36 27.25 0.22
N SER A 114 18.37 25.99 0.62
CA SER A 114 19.18 24.94 -0.04
C SER A 114 18.72 24.63 -1.47
N ARG A 115 17.57 25.16 -1.91
CA ARG A 115 17.00 24.97 -3.25
C ARG A 115 17.55 25.94 -4.31
N LYS A 116 18.43 26.87 -3.92
CA LYS A 116 19.11 27.80 -4.83
C LYS A 116 20.58 27.40 -4.96
#